data_AF-A0A2D8QNN3-F1
#
_entry.id   AF-A0A2D8QNN3-F1
#
_cell.length_a   1.000
_cell.length_b   1.000
_cell.length_c   1.000
_cell.angle_alpha   90.00
_cell.angle_beta   90.00
_cell.angle_gamma   90.00
#
_symmetry.space_group_name_H-M   'P 1'
#
loop_
_entity.id
_entity.type
_entity.pdbx_description
1 polymer ?
#
loop_
_entity_poly.entity_id
_entity_poly.type
_entity_poly.pdbx_seq_one_letter_code
_entity_poly.pdbx_strand_id
1 'polypeptide(L)'
;MTLGIQMDPGMADRRIGVIGDVHAENRRLEIAIAFLTTQGVDSILCTGDIVDGVGNPDKCIDLLTKHNIRVVQGNHDRWCLEEKARHVPNAHLRANLDRNSIEYLTQLPKQLAINTIAGSLLLCHGIGNNDLRKVWPGTERMPAERSKELDAIIASNKYQFVVNGHMHFKTIIHFTNLKLINAGTIRGDHWPGFSLIDFRTFLIDTYRFKDDVVHHEKTTPLDDEPACLFGDTQDFRGNWQPQLLFHMPKS
;
A
#
# COMPACT_ATOMS: atom_id res chain seq x y z
N MET A 1 -21.84 -21.08 15.35
CA MET A 1 -20.52 -21.28 15.97
C MET A 1 -19.60 -20.22 15.40
N THR A 2 -19.26 -19.23 16.21
CA THR A 2 -18.39 -18.12 15.82
C THR A 2 -16.98 -18.67 15.70
N LEU A 3 -16.47 -18.80 14.46
CA LEU A 3 -15.06 -19.09 14.22
C LEU A 3 -14.27 -17.85 14.67
N GLY A 4 -13.80 -17.89 15.91
CA GLY A 4 -12.80 -16.96 16.39
C GLY A 4 -11.55 -17.16 15.54
N ILE A 5 -11.12 -16.12 14.84
CA ILE A 5 -9.84 -16.09 14.16
C ILE A 5 -8.79 -16.23 15.26
N GLN A 6 -8.19 -17.42 15.32
CA GLN A 6 -7.11 -17.75 16.22
C GLN A 6 -5.91 -16.91 15.78
N MET A 7 -5.59 -15.86 16.55
CA MET A 7 -4.38 -15.06 16.33
C MET A 7 -3.18 -15.98 16.56
N ASP A 8 -2.39 -16.21 15.52
CA ASP A 8 -1.12 -16.91 15.64
C ASP A 8 -0.19 -16.05 16.52
N PRO A 9 0.35 -16.53 17.66
CA PRO A 9 1.30 -15.77 18.49
C PRO A 9 2.71 -15.69 17.85
N GLY A 10 2.79 -15.75 16.52
CA GLY A 10 4.02 -15.72 15.75
C GLY A 10 4.65 -14.33 15.78
N MET A 11 5.93 -14.27 16.16
CA MET A 11 6.80 -13.11 16.30
C MET A 11 6.37 -11.86 15.49
N ALA A 12 6.37 -10.71 16.15
CA ALA A 12 6.20 -9.41 15.50
C ALA A 12 7.19 -9.25 14.33
N ASP A 13 6.68 -8.81 13.18
CA ASP A 13 7.44 -8.68 11.94
C ASP A 13 8.60 -7.68 12.14
N ARG A 14 9.79 -8.06 11.68
CA ARG A 14 11.01 -7.24 11.70
C ARG A 14 11.23 -6.59 10.35
N ARG A 15 10.92 -7.31 9.27
CA ARG A 15 11.06 -6.85 7.90
C ARG A 15 9.81 -7.16 7.11
N ILE A 16 9.28 -6.15 6.41
CA ILE A 16 8.05 -6.28 5.63
C ILE A 16 8.29 -5.82 4.21
N GLY A 17 7.87 -6.62 3.23
CA GLY A 17 7.70 -6.18 1.85
C GLY A 17 6.34 -5.50 1.64
N VAL A 18 6.29 -4.41 0.89
CA VAL A 18 5.05 -3.65 0.63
C VAL A 18 4.88 -3.44 -0.86
N ILE A 19 3.77 -3.91 -1.40
CA ILE A 19 3.37 -3.76 -2.80
C ILE A 19 2.07 -2.94 -2.84
N GLY A 20 2.06 -1.89 -3.65
CA GLY A 20 0.88 -1.06 -3.83
C GLY A 20 0.26 -1.21 -5.21
N ASP A 21 -1.05 -0.92 -5.28
CA ASP A 21 -1.90 -0.78 -6.47
C ASP A 21 -1.44 -1.63 -7.68
N VAL A 22 -1.90 -2.88 -7.71
CA VAL A 22 -1.37 -3.96 -8.57
C VAL A 22 -1.81 -3.84 -10.03
N HIS A 23 -3.07 -3.51 -10.28
CA HIS A 23 -3.70 -3.31 -11.58
C HIS A 23 -3.36 -4.37 -12.63
N ALA A 24 -3.61 -5.63 -12.29
CA ALA A 24 -3.42 -6.78 -13.15
C ALA A 24 -1.99 -6.93 -13.73
N GLU A 25 -0.97 -6.25 -13.17
CA GLU A 25 0.44 -6.33 -13.60
C GLU A 25 1.11 -7.63 -13.14
N ASN A 26 0.53 -8.79 -13.49
CA ASN A 26 0.90 -10.10 -12.97
C ASN A 26 2.40 -10.43 -13.13
N ARG A 27 3.04 -9.96 -14.21
CA ARG A 27 4.48 -10.16 -14.42
C ARG A 27 5.32 -9.38 -13.42
N ARG A 28 5.03 -8.09 -13.21
CA ARG A 28 5.74 -7.25 -12.24
C ARG A 28 5.46 -7.71 -10.81
N LEU A 29 4.24 -8.16 -10.54
CA LEU A 29 3.87 -8.74 -9.25
C LEU A 29 4.70 -9.99 -8.94
N GLU A 30 4.82 -10.92 -9.89
CA GLU A 30 5.65 -12.13 -9.75
C GLU A 30 7.11 -11.76 -9.44
N ILE A 31 7.67 -10.81 -10.17
CA ILE A 31 9.05 -10.33 -9.96
C ILE A 31 9.21 -9.68 -8.58
N ALA A 32 8.27 -8.82 -8.15
CA ALA A 32 8.30 -8.19 -6.84
C ALA A 32 8.26 -9.22 -5.71
N ILE A 33 7.33 -10.18 -5.78
CA ILE A 33 7.18 -11.24 -4.78
C ILE A 33 8.45 -12.08 -4.71
N ALA A 34 9.00 -12.50 -5.86
CA ALA A 34 10.23 -13.26 -5.92
C ALA A 34 11.39 -12.49 -5.28
N PHE A 35 11.57 -11.22 -5.66
CA PHE A 35 12.61 -10.36 -5.09
C PHE A 35 12.48 -10.23 -3.58
N LEU A 36 11.30 -9.83 -3.07
CA LEU A 36 11.06 -9.66 -1.64
C LEU A 36 11.27 -10.96 -0.85
N THR A 37 10.89 -12.11 -1.43
CA THR A 37 11.16 -13.42 -0.85
C THR A 37 12.68 -13.68 -0.71
N THR A 38 13.48 -13.36 -1.74
CA THR A 38 14.95 -13.47 -1.64
C THR A 38 15.57 -12.53 -0.62
N GLN A 39 14.90 -11.41 -0.31
CA GLN A 39 15.35 -10.49 0.73
C GLN A 39 15.07 -11.03 2.14
N GLY A 40 14.35 -12.13 2.31
CA GLY A 40 14.06 -12.72 3.63
C GLY A 40 13.20 -11.81 4.50
N VAL A 41 12.16 -11.20 3.92
CA VAL A 41 11.12 -10.49 4.67
C VAL A 41 10.26 -11.48 5.45
N ASP A 42 9.75 -11.08 6.63
CA ASP A 42 8.88 -11.91 7.45
C ASP A 42 7.47 -12.02 6.85
N SER A 43 6.99 -10.94 6.23
CA SER A 43 5.73 -10.91 5.51
C SER A 43 5.75 -9.94 4.33
N ILE A 44 4.81 -10.12 3.40
CA ILE A 44 4.56 -9.20 2.29
C ILE A 44 3.11 -8.71 2.40
N LEU A 45 2.93 -7.40 2.29
CA LEU A 45 1.64 -6.70 2.32
C LEU A 45 1.29 -6.18 0.93
N CYS A 46 0.01 -6.22 0.58
CA CYS A 46 -0.52 -5.66 -0.66
C CYS A 46 -1.70 -4.73 -0.37
N THR A 47 -1.70 -3.52 -0.94
CA THR A 47 -2.76 -2.52 -0.69
C THR A 47 -3.99 -2.68 -1.57
N GLY A 48 -4.12 -3.79 -2.31
CA GLY A 48 -5.25 -4.06 -3.20
C GLY A 48 -5.13 -3.42 -4.57
N ASP A 49 -6.28 -3.11 -5.16
CA ASP A 49 -6.44 -2.72 -6.57
C ASP A 49 -5.77 -3.76 -7.47
N ILE A 50 -6.17 -5.02 -7.31
CA ILE A 50 -5.62 -6.18 -8.00
C ILE A 50 -6.07 -6.19 -9.46
N VAL A 51 -7.30 -5.75 -9.70
CA VAL A 51 -7.95 -5.72 -11.02
C VAL A 51 -7.72 -4.39 -11.74
N ASP A 52 -8.30 -4.27 -12.93
CA ASP A 52 -8.29 -3.07 -13.78
C ASP A 52 -6.91 -2.60 -14.23
N GLY A 53 -6.38 -3.24 -15.28
CA GLY A 53 -5.10 -2.91 -15.89
C GLY A 53 -4.82 -3.79 -17.10
N VAL A 54 -3.58 -3.81 -17.59
CA VAL A 54 -3.26 -4.38 -18.91
C VAL A 54 -2.96 -5.87 -18.92
N GLY A 55 -2.65 -6.46 -17.76
CA GLY A 55 -2.32 -7.88 -17.64
C GLY A 55 -3.52 -8.71 -17.20
N ASN A 56 -3.27 -9.75 -16.39
CA ASN A 56 -4.26 -10.75 -16.03
C ASN A 56 -4.57 -10.75 -14.52
N PRO A 57 -5.80 -10.44 -14.09
CA PRO A 57 -6.18 -10.38 -12.69
C PRO A 57 -6.22 -11.75 -12.00
N ASP A 58 -6.65 -12.81 -12.69
CA ASP A 58 -6.70 -14.17 -12.13
C ASP A 58 -5.29 -14.66 -11.79
N LYS A 59 -4.31 -14.41 -12.67
CA LYS A 59 -2.89 -14.70 -12.39
C LYS A 59 -2.36 -13.89 -11.21
N CYS A 60 -2.77 -12.63 -11.05
CA CYS A 60 -2.39 -11.85 -9.87
C CYS A 60 -2.94 -12.50 -8.60
N ILE A 61 -4.21 -12.89 -8.60
CA ILE A 61 -4.86 -13.52 -7.44
C ILE A 61 -4.23 -14.87 -7.12
N ASP A 62 -3.89 -15.67 -8.12
CA ASP A 62 -3.16 -16.93 -7.96
C ASP A 62 -1.81 -16.70 -7.29
N LEU A 63 -1.03 -15.69 -7.73
CA LEU A 63 0.25 -15.34 -7.14
C LEU A 63 0.10 -14.89 -5.67
N LEU A 64 -0.87 -14.00 -5.40
CA LEU A 64 -1.12 -13.50 -4.04
C LEU A 64 -1.53 -14.63 -3.10
N THR A 65 -2.39 -15.54 -3.57
CA THR A 65 -2.85 -16.71 -2.81
C THR A 65 -1.71 -17.69 -2.57
N LYS A 66 -0.99 -18.08 -3.63
CA LYS A 66 0.12 -19.05 -3.57
C LYS A 66 1.22 -18.64 -2.60
N HIS A 67 1.51 -17.34 -2.55
CA HIS A 67 2.57 -16.79 -1.69
C HIS A 67 2.05 -16.29 -0.34
N ASN A 68 0.78 -16.54 0.01
CA ASN A 68 0.16 -16.15 1.28
C ASN A 68 0.36 -14.66 1.60
N ILE A 69 0.20 -13.79 0.61
CA ILE A 69 0.37 -12.34 0.74
C ILE A 69 -0.80 -11.78 1.54
N ARG A 70 -0.54 -10.87 2.47
CA ARG A 70 -1.58 -10.20 3.26
C ARG A 70 -2.14 -9.04 2.45
N VAL A 71 -3.38 -9.17 1.98
CA VAL A 71 -3.99 -8.21 1.04
C VAL A 71 -5.22 -7.55 1.65
N VAL A 72 -5.41 -6.27 1.36
CA VAL A 72 -6.65 -5.53 1.63
C VAL A 72 -7.37 -5.18 0.32
N GLN A 73 -8.69 -5.02 0.38
CA GLN A 73 -9.52 -4.68 -0.77
C GLN A 73 -9.31 -3.21 -1.19
N GLY A 74 -9.00 -2.99 -2.46
CA GLY A 74 -8.97 -1.66 -3.08
C GLY A 74 -10.30 -1.24 -3.71
N ASN A 75 -10.37 0.01 -4.16
CA ASN A 75 -11.61 0.51 -4.77
C ASN A 75 -11.90 -0.14 -6.12
N HIS A 76 -10.88 -0.48 -6.92
CA HIS A 76 -11.05 -1.19 -8.19
C HIS A 76 -11.54 -2.62 -7.97
N ASP A 77 -11.07 -3.29 -6.92
CA ASP A 77 -11.53 -4.63 -6.53
C ASP A 77 -13.03 -4.59 -6.20
N ARG A 78 -13.44 -3.64 -5.35
CA ARG A 78 -14.85 -3.43 -5.00
C ARG A 78 -15.68 -3.04 -6.22
N TRP A 79 -15.18 -2.14 -7.06
CA TRP A 79 -15.88 -1.69 -8.28
C TRP A 79 -16.06 -2.82 -9.29
N CYS A 80 -15.11 -3.73 -9.43
CA CYS A 80 -15.26 -4.92 -10.26
C CYS A 80 -16.40 -5.80 -9.71
N LEU A 81 -16.41 -6.09 -8.40
CA LEU A 81 -17.47 -6.89 -7.76
C LEU A 81 -18.86 -6.26 -7.88
N GLU A 82 -18.95 -4.93 -7.74
CA GLU A 82 -20.20 -4.16 -7.83
C GLU A 82 -20.56 -3.76 -9.27
N GLU A 83 -19.73 -4.12 -10.26
CA GLU A 83 -19.85 -3.72 -11.67
C GLU A 83 -19.98 -2.20 -11.86
N LYS A 84 -19.31 -1.41 -11.00
CA LYS A 84 -19.28 0.05 -11.04
C LYS A 84 -18.04 0.58 -11.73
N ALA A 85 -18.13 1.81 -12.24
CA ALA A 85 -17.01 2.50 -12.89
C ALA A 85 -16.33 1.69 -14.02
N ARG A 86 -17.04 0.75 -14.68
CA ARG A 86 -16.49 -0.09 -15.76
C ARG A 86 -16.18 0.65 -17.07
N HIS A 87 -16.37 1.96 -17.09
CA HIS A 87 -15.98 2.84 -18.21
C HIS A 87 -14.53 3.33 -18.12
N VAL A 88 -13.84 3.09 -16.99
CA VAL A 88 -12.43 3.48 -16.86
C VAL A 88 -11.54 2.62 -17.79
N PRO A 89 -10.41 3.16 -18.28
CA PRO A 89 -9.52 2.40 -19.16
C PRO A 89 -9.05 1.10 -18.54
N ASN A 90 -9.05 0.03 -19.34
CA ASN A 90 -8.64 -1.33 -18.93
C ASN A 90 -9.44 -1.92 -17.76
N ALA A 91 -10.69 -1.47 -17.56
CA ALA A 91 -11.59 -2.09 -16.59
C ALA A 91 -11.84 -3.56 -16.94
N HIS A 92 -11.60 -4.45 -15.98
CA HIS A 92 -11.98 -5.86 -16.09
C HIS A 92 -13.46 -6.00 -15.74
N LEU A 93 -14.16 -6.87 -16.46
CA LEU A 93 -15.56 -7.20 -16.17
C LEU A 93 -15.62 -8.39 -15.24
N ARG A 94 -16.47 -8.32 -14.21
CA ARG A 94 -16.69 -9.42 -13.26
C ARG A 94 -16.97 -10.76 -13.94
N ALA A 95 -17.73 -10.74 -15.03
CA ALA A 95 -18.08 -11.92 -15.82
C ALA A 95 -16.89 -12.62 -16.50
N ASN A 96 -15.74 -11.94 -16.61
CA ASN A 96 -14.53 -12.48 -17.25
C ASN A 96 -13.52 -13.03 -16.23
N LEU A 97 -13.77 -12.89 -14.92
CA LEU A 97 -12.91 -13.43 -13.87
C LEU A 97 -13.31 -14.86 -13.54
N ASP A 98 -12.32 -15.65 -13.14
CA ASP A 98 -12.57 -16.99 -12.62
C ASP A 98 -13.41 -16.93 -11.33
N ARG A 99 -14.19 -17.98 -11.09
CA ARG A 99 -15.04 -18.07 -9.89
C ARG A 99 -14.22 -17.91 -8.60
N ASN A 100 -13.04 -18.55 -8.54
CA ASN A 100 -12.16 -18.48 -7.38
C ASN A 100 -11.63 -17.05 -7.17
N SER A 101 -11.34 -16.32 -8.25
CA SER A 101 -10.94 -14.92 -8.20
C SER A 101 -12.03 -14.01 -7.65
N ILE A 102 -13.28 -14.21 -8.08
CA ILE A 102 -14.42 -13.47 -7.55
C ILE A 102 -14.60 -13.76 -6.05
N GLU A 103 -14.49 -15.04 -5.65
CA GLU A 103 -14.59 -15.45 -4.24
C GLU A 103 -13.46 -14.83 -3.40
N TYR A 104 -12.23 -14.84 -3.91
CA TYR A 104 -11.07 -14.19 -3.27
C TYR A 104 -11.31 -12.69 -3.05
N LEU A 105 -11.66 -11.94 -4.11
CA LEU A 105 -11.91 -10.50 -4.02
C LEU A 105 -13.04 -10.17 -3.04
N THR A 106 -14.06 -11.02 -2.97
CA THR A 106 -15.21 -10.87 -2.05
C THR A 106 -14.80 -11.04 -0.59
N GLN A 107 -13.80 -11.88 -0.31
CA GLN A 107 -13.31 -12.16 1.04
C GLN A 107 -12.23 -11.19 1.52
N LEU A 108 -11.70 -10.34 0.65
CA LEU A 108 -10.66 -9.38 1.02
C LEU A 108 -11.14 -8.45 2.14
N PRO A 109 -10.36 -8.34 3.25
CA PRO A 109 -10.68 -7.41 4.31
C PRO A 109 -10.42 -5.97 3.85
N LYS A 110 -11.14 -5.01 4.41
CA LYS A 110 -10.85 -3.58 4.18
C LYS A 110 -9.60 -3.10 4.91
N GLN A 111 -9.29 -3.74 6.03
CA GLN A 111 -8.20 -3.38 6.92
C GLN A 111 -7.55 -4.62 7.53
N LEU A 112 -6.24 -4.57 7.75
CA LEU A 112 -5.49 -5.57 8.52
C LEU A 112 -4.57 -4.87 9.53
N ALA A 113 -4.53 -5.38 10.75
CA ALA A 113 -3.58 -4.95 11.77
C ALA A 113 -2.40 -5.94 11.81
N ILE A 114 -1.18 -5.43 11.70
CA ILE A 114 0.05 -6.20 11.67
C ILE A 114 0.91 -5.80 12.87
N ASN A 115 1.38 -6.78 13.64
CA ASN A 115 2.31 -6.53 14.73
C ASN A 115 3.73 -6.48 14.18
N THR A 116 4.45 -5.39 14.48
CA THR A 116 5.88 -5.25 14.15
C THR A 116 6.68 -5.03 15.44
N ILE A 117 7.99 -5.24 15.39
CA ILE A 117 8.86 -4.94 16.54
C ILE A 117 8.92 -3.45 16.90
N ALA A 118 8.43 -2.57 16.02
CA ALA A 118 8.39 -1.11 16.22
C ALA A 118 6.97 -0.58 16.54
N GLY A 119 6.02 -1.48 16.85
CA GLY A 119 4.62 -1.14 17.11
C GLY A 119 3.66 -1.67 16.05
N SER A 120 2.38 -1.37 16.21
CA SER A 120 1.33 -1.90 15.33
C SER A 120 1.24 -1.10 14.03
N LEU A 121 1.06 -1.80 12.92
CA LEU A 121 0.86 -1.25 11.59
C LEU A 121 -0.58 -1.53 11.13
N LEU A 122 -1.26 -0.52 10.61
CA LEU A 122 -2.55 -0.67 9.93
C LEU A 122 -2.35 -0.69 8.41
N LEU A 123 -2.78 -1.75 7.76
CA LEU A 123 -2.86 -1.85 6.30
C LEU A 123 -4.29 -1.55 5.85
N CYS A 124 -4.46 -0.64 4.90
CA CYS A 124 -5.74 -0.32 4.26
C CYS A 124 -5.50 0.23 2.85
N HIS A 125 -6.48 0.26 1.95
CA HIS A 125 -6.26 0.81 0.60
C HIS A 125 -6.26 2.35 0.57
N GLY A 126 -7.38 2.98 0.96
CA GLY A 126 -7.48 4.44 1.14
C GLY A 126 -7.07 4.82 2.56
N ILE A 127 -8.05 5.16 3.42
CA ILE A 127 -7.85 5.36 4.86
C ILE A 127 -8.94 4.65 5.65
N GLY A 128 -8.53 3.74 6.53
CA GLY A 128 -9.45 2.96 7.35
C GLY A 128 -10.42 2.15 6.48
N ASN A 129 -11.73 2.37 6.64
CA ASN A 129 -12.76 1.69 5.85
C ASN A 129 -13.12 2.42 4.53
N ASN A 130 -12.53 3.58 4.27
CA ASN A 130 -12.83 4.41 3.10
C ASN A 130 -11.71 4.23 2.07
N ASP A 131 -11.97 3.40 1.06
CA ASP A 131 -11.03 3.06 -0.01
C ASP A 131 -10.75 4.21 -0.98
N LEU A 132 -11.58 5.26 -0.99
CA LEU A 132 -11.39 6.45 -1.83
C LEU A 132 -10.78 7.64 -1.08
N ARG A 133 -10.51 7.51 0.22
CA ARG A 133 -9.99 8.63 1.01
C ARG A 133 -8.52 8.87 0.69
N LYS A 134 -8.25 10.06 0.15
CA LYS A 134 -6.91 10.64 -0.02
C LYS A 134 -6.52 11.46 1.20
N VAL A 135 -5.21 11.52 1.45
CA VAL A 135 -4.58 12.38 2.45
C VAL A 135 -3.38 13.03 1.79
N TRP A 136 -3.33 14.35 1.86
CA TRP A 136 -2.25 15.13 1.27
C TRP A 136 -2.01 16.39 2.10
N PRO A 137 -0.83 16.60 2.69
CA PRO A 137 -0.53 17.81 3.46
C PRO A 137 -0.63 19.14 2.68
N GLY A 138 -0.66 19.05 1.36
CA GLY A 138 -0.69 20.19 0.45
C GLY A 138 0.69 20.75 0.17
N THR A 139 0.88 21.21 -1.05
CA THR A 139 2.08 21.90 -1.55
C THR A 139 1.65 23.24 -2.15
N GLU A 140 2.60 24.07 -2.60
CA GLU A 140 2.27 25.29 -3.34
C GLU A 140 1.38 25.05 -4.58
N ARG A 141 1.45 23.84 -5.17
CA ARG A 141 0.73 23.49 -6.40
C ARG A 141 -0.54 22.68 -6.16
N MET A 142 -0.67 22.04 -5.01
CA MET A 142 -1.76 21.11 -4.72
C MET A 142 -2.34 21.42 -3.34
N PRO A 143 -3.66 21.66 -3.22
CA PRO A 143 -4.27 21.96 -1.93
C PRO A 143 -4.14 20.79 -0.95
N ALA A 144 -4.26 21.10 0.34
CA ALA A 144 -4.29 20.07 1.37
C ALA A 144 -5.59 19.24 1.29
N GLU A 145 -5.47 17.94 1.41
CA GLU A 145 -6.56 16.98 1.54
C GLU A 145 -6.52 16.34 2.93
N ARG A 146 -7.51 16.68 3.77
CA ARG A 146 -7.62 16.23 5.16
C ARG A 146 -8.51 15.00 5.29
N SER A 147 -8.37 14.25 6.38
CA SER A 147 -9.16 13.04 6.64
C SER A 147 -9.54 12.89 8.10
N LYS A 148 -10.85 12.96 8.38
CA LYS A 148 -11.40 12.63 9.70
C LYS A 148 -11.14 11.18 10.08
N GLU A 149 -11.11 10.30 9.09
CA GLU A 149 -10.81 8.87 9.28
C GLU A 149 -9.36 8.69 9.78
N LEU A 150 -8.38 9.40 9.19
CA LEU A 150 -7.00 9.37 9.65
C LEU A 150 -6.85 10.05 11.02
N ASP A 151 -7.50 11.19 11.24
CA ASP A 151 -7.45 11.90 12.52
C ASP A 151 -7.95 10.99 13.67
N ALA A 152 -9.01 10.21 13.43
CA ALA A 152 -9.50 9.22 14.40
C ALA A 152 -8.52 8.06 14.63
N ILE A 153 -7.81 7.61 13.58
CA ILE A 153 -6.77 6.58 13.69
C ILE A 153 -5.60 7.10 14.54
N ILE A 154 -5.13 8.33 14.28
CA ILE A 154 -4.06 8.97 15.05
C ILE A 154 -4.48 9.12 16.51
N ALA A 155 -5.66 9.68 16.78
CA ALA A 155 -6.17 9.89 18.14
C ALA A 155 -6.31 8.59 18.95
N SER A 156 -6.51 7.45 18.27
CA SER A 156 -6.60 6.15 18.94
C SER A 156 -5.29 5.69 19.57
N ASN A 157 -4.14 6.19 19.10
CA ASN A 157 -2.78 5.77 19.47
C ASN A 157 -2.53 4.25 19.36
N LYS A 158 -3.38 3.52 18.62
CA LYS A 158 -3.27 2.05 18.45
C LYS A 158 -2.20 1.63 17.47
N TYR A 159 -1.83 2.51 16.53
CA TYR A 159 -0.94 2.21 15.42
C TYR A 159 0.18 3.24 15.34
N GLN A 160 1.40 2.78 15.08
CA GLN A 160 2.58 3.60 14.83
C GLN A 160 2.78 3.82 13.33
N PHE A 161 2.19 2.95 12.50
CA PHE A 161 2.31 2.99 11.04
C PHE A 161 0.95 2.77 10.40
N VAL A 162 0.70 3.48 9.30
CA VAL A 162 -0.38 3.18 8.36
C VAL A 162 0.27 2.99 7.00
N VAL A 163 0.00 1.86 6.35
CA VAL A 163 0.40 1.61 4.96
C VAL A 163 -0.83 1.63 4.08
N ASN A 164 -0.81 2.47 3.04
CA ASN A 164 -1.92 2.60 2.10
C ASN A 164 -1.51 2.68 0.62
N GLY A 165 -2.48 2.59 -0.28
CA GLY A 165 -2.33 2.69 -1.74
C GLY A 165 -3.09 3.90 -2.28
N HIS A 166 -3.84 3.72 -3.37
CA HIS A 166 -4.79 4.66 -3.97
C HIS A 166 -4.19 5.94 -4.59
N MET A 167 -3.15 6.52 -3.99
CA MET A 167 -2.47 7.70 -4.51
C MET A 167 -1.47 7.35 -5.61
N HIS A 168 -1.01 6.10 -5.71
CA HIS A 168 0.00 5.63 -6.66
C HIS A 168 1.38 6.31 -6.53
N PHE A 169 1.62 7.07 -5.45
CA PHE A 169 2.87 7.79 -5.21
C PHE A 169 3.52 7.35 -3.90
N LYS A 170 4.69 6.69 -3.98
CA LYS A 170 5.44 6.26 -2.80
C LYS A 170 5.93 7.48 -1.99
N THR A 171 5.32 7.72 -0.84
CA THR A 171 5.60 8.88 0.02
C THR A 171 5.50 8.49 1.50
N ILE A 172 6.10 9.30 2.37
CA ILE A 172 5.90 9.25 3.82
C ILE A 172 5.35 10.59 4.30
N ILE A 173 4.30 10.56 5.13
CA ILE A 173 3.81 11.70 5.89
C ILE A 173 4.01 11.39 7.38
N HIS A 174 4.68 12.29 8.08
CA HIS A 174 5.02 12.13 9.49
C HIS A 174 4.02 12.86 10.38
N PHE A 175 3.45 12.13 11.31
CA PHE A 175 2.73 12.65 12.46
C PHE A 175 3.50 12.34 13.74
N THR A 176 3.22 13.08 14.82
CA THR A 176 3.92 12.93 16.11
C THR A 176 4.00 11.48 16.59
N ASN A 177 2.91 10.71 16.45
CA ASN A 177 2.81 9.33 16.93
C ASN A 177 2.58 8.29 15.83
N LEU A 178 2.60 8.70 14.55
CA LEU A 178 2.19 7.85 13.44
C LEU A 178 2.92 8.23 12.15
N LYS A 179 3.28 7.24 11.33
CA LYS A 179 3.79 7.46 9.98
C LYS A 179 2.81 6.88 8.96
N LEU A 180 2.34 7.70 8.03
CA LEU A 180 1.53 7.27 6.90
C LEU A 180 2.46 7.04 5.71
N ILE A 181 2.53 5.79 5.24
CA ILE A 181 3.41 5.35 4.17
C ILE A 181 2.55 4.90 3.00
N ASN A 182 2.68 5.57 1.86
CA ASN A 182 2.02 5.13 0.64
C ASN A 182 2.89 4.13 -0.10
N ALA A 183 2.31 2.98 -0.46
CA ALA A 183 2.96 1.88 -1.15
C ALA A 183 3.24 2.17 -2.63
N GLY A 184 2.62 3.21 -3.19
CA GLY A 184 2.67 3.53 -4.60
C GLY A 184 1.97 2.47 -5.45
N THR A 185 2.42 2.31 -6.70
CA THR A 185 1.86 1.35 -7.65
C THR A 185 2.98 0.58 -8.35
N ILE A 186 2.69 -0.65 -8.79
CA ILE A 186 3.54 -1.40 -9.73
C ILE A 186 3.12 -1.20 -11.20
N ARG A 187 2.05 -0.44 -11.46
CA ARG A 187 1.50 -0.16 -12.79
C ARG A 187 2.21 0.99 -13.51
N GLY A 188 2.24 0.90 -14.83
CA GLY A 188 2.55 2.02 -15.73
C GLY A 188 4.04 2.35 -15.80
N ASP A 189 4.37 3.51 -16.36
CA ASP A 189 5.76 3.79 -16.78
C ASP A 189 6.46 4.90 -15.99
N HIS A 190 5.72 5.63 -15.14
CA HIS A 190 6.31 6.75 -14.40
C HIS A 190 7.20 6.25 -13.25
N TRP A 191 6.63 5.49 -12.31
CA TRP A 191 7.32 5.08 -11.08
C TRP A 191 6.90 3.68 -10.57
N PRO A 192 6.69 2.68 -11.45
CA PRO A 192 6.26 1.36 -11.02
C PRO A 192 7.29 0.78 -10.04
N GLY A 193 6.86 0.30 -8.88
CA GLY A 193 7.79 -0.23 -7.89
C GLY A 193 7.15 -0.60 -6.57
N PHE A 194 7.99 -1.06 -5.64
CA PHE A 194 7.58 -1.59 -4.34
C PHE A 194 8.62 -1.22 -3.28
N SER A 195 8.36 -1.56 -2.01
CA SER A 195 9.22 -1.17 -0.88
C SER A 195 9.53 -2.35 0.04
N LEU A 196 10.62 -2.24 0.79
CA LEU A 196 10.99 -3.10 1.92
C LEU A 196 11.20 -2.20 3.13
N ILE A 197 10.50 -2.49 4.22
CA ILE A 197 10.65 -1.79 5.51
C ILE A 197 11.39 -2.70 6.48
N ASP A 198 12.52 -2.25 7.02
CA ASP A 198 13.25 -2.94 8.10
C ASP A 198 13.08 -2.14 9.40
N PHE A 199 12.26 -2.67 10.31
CA PHE A 199 11.95 -2.06 11.61
C PHE A 199 13.08 -2.21 12.63
N ARG A 200 14.14 -3.00 12.34
CA ARG A 200 15.32 -3.07 13.21
C ARG A 200 16.23 -1.88 13.00
N THR A 201 16.36 -1.45 11.75
CA THR A 201 17.20 -0.33 11.34
C THR A 201 16.40 0.95 11.11
N PHE A 202 15.06 0.88 11.20
CA PHE A 202 14.15 1.97 10.86
C PHE A 202 14.39 2.53 9.45
N LEU A 203 14.69 1.66 8.48
CA LEU A 203 14.90 2.05 7.09
C LEU A 203 13.77 1.53 6.20
N ILE A 204 13.42 2.32 5.18
CA ILE A 204 12.65 1.87 4.05
C ILE A 204 13.49 1.97 2.78
N ASP A 205 13.70 0.82 2.14
CA ASP A 205 14.27 0.71 0.81
C ASP A 205 13.16 0.65 -0.21
N THR A 206 13.27 1.44 -1.28
CA THR A 206 12.34 1.39 -2.39
C THR A 206 13.03 0.93 -3.65
N TYR A 207 12.24 0.26 -4.47
CA TYR A 207 12.68 -0.35 -5.71
C TYR A 207 11.76 0.11 -6.82
N ARG A 208 12.30 0.25 -8.03
CA ARG A 208 11.53 0.53 -9.24
C ARG A 208 11.74 -0.56 -10.28
N PHE A 209 10.73 -0.71 -11.14
CA PHE A 209 10.86 -1.47 -12.36
C PHE A 209 11.41 -0.58 -13.48
N LYS A 210 12.41 -1.10 -14.19
CA LYS A 210 12.84 -0.58 -15.49
C LYS A 210 13.05 -1.77 -16.40
N ASP A 211 12.31 -1.83 -17.51
CA ASP A 211 12.34 -2.96 -18.46
C ASP A 211 12.10 -4.33 -17.77
N ASP A 212 11.16 -4.37 -16.82
CA ASP A 212 10.87 -5.51 -15.95
C ASP A 212 12.06 -6.02 -15.10
N VAL A 213 13.08 -5.18 -14.90
CA VAL A 213 14.19 -5.43 -13.97
C VAL A 213 14.01 -4.56 -12.72
N VAL A 214 14.28 -5.16 -11.55
CA VAL A 214 14.23 -4.47 -10.26
C VAL A 214 15.52 -3.68 -10.05
N HIS A 215 15.38 -2.38 -9.82
CA HIS A 215 16.48 -1.51 -9.42
C HIS A 215 16.19 -0.92 -8.05
N HIS A 216 17.19 -0.95 -7.15
CA HIS A 216 17.15 -0.14 -5.94
C HIS A 216 17.08 1.33 -6.34
N GLU A 217 16.14 2.05 -5.74
CA GLU A 217 15.84 3.43 -6.07
C GLU A 217 16.33 4.36 -4.96
N LYS A 218 15.95 4.12 -3.70
CA LYS A 218 16.27 5.00 -2.59
C LYS A 218 16.19 4.26 -1.25
N THR A 219 17.08 4.58 -0.32
CA THR A 219 16.96 4.22 1.10
C THR A 219 16.57 5.46 1.88
N THR A 220 15.55 5.38 2.73
CA THR A 220 15.04 6.51 3.52
C THR A 220 14.90 6.10 4.98
N PRO A 221 15.44 6.87 5.94
CA PRO A 221 15.15 6.63 7.36
C PRO A 221 13.69 6.96 7.67
N LEU A 222 13.04 6.09 8.45
CA LEU A 222 11.68 6.31 8.94
C LEU A 222 11.68 7.30 10.09
N ASP A 223 12.75 7.38 10.87
CA ASP A 223 12.93 8.21 12.06
C ASP A 223 13.68 9.52 11.79
N ASP A 224 13.88 9.89 10.53
CA ASP A 224 14.49 11.17 10.16
C ASP A 224 13.71 12.35 10.75
N GLU A 225 14.39 13.46 11.08
CA GLU A 225 13.72 14.68 11.54
C GLU A 225 12.98 15.32 10.37
N PRO A 226 11.65 15.20 10.28
CA PRO A 226 10.96 15.63 9.08
C PRO A 226 10.84 17.16 9.09
N ALA A 227 11.02 17.78 7.93
CA ALA A 227 10.83 19.23 7.77
C ALA A 227 9.41 19.69 8.18
N CYS A 228 8.43 18.78 8.13
CA CYS A 228 7.09 18.99 8.67
C CYS A 228 6.69 17.79 9.51
N LEU A 229 6.37 18.04 10.79
CA LEU A 229 5.75 17.10 11.70
C LEU A 229 4.34 17.61 12.03
N PHE A 230 3.33 16.77 11.83
CA PHE A 230 1.93 17.13 12.06
C PHE A 230 1.39 16.44 13.33
N GLY A 231 0.47 17.07 14.05
CA GLY A 231 -0.32 16.40 15.08
C GLY A 231 -1.40 15.52 14.45
N ASP A 232 -2.18 16.09 13.54
CA ASP A 232 -3.18 15.41 12.72
C ASP A 232 -3.35 16.10 11.34
N THR A 233 -4.35 15.73 10.55
CA THR A 233 -4.55 16.33 9.22
C THR A 233 -5.08 17.76 9.26
N GLN A 234 -5.61 18.23 10.39
CA GLN A 234 -6.04 19.63 10.55
C GLN A 234 -4.84 20.58 10.59
N ASP A 235 -3.67 20.08 11.02
CA ASP A 235 -2.40 20.84 11.06
C ASP A 235 -1.79 21.10 9.67
N PHE A 236 -2.36 20.53 8.61
CA PHE A 236 -1.85 20.73 7.25
C PHE A 236 -1.89 22.22 6.84
N ARG A 237 -0.71 22.73 6.46
CA ARG A 237 -0.46 24.14 6.15
C ARG A 237 -0.25 24.42 4.66
N GLY A 238 -0.18 23.38 3.82
CA GLY A 238 0.01 23.54 2.38
C GLY A 238 1.43 23.88 1.93
N ASN A 239 2.40 23.95 2.85
CA ASN A 239 3.81 24.21 2.56
C ASN A 239 4.69 22.94 2.65
N TRP A 240 4.07 21.76 2.59
CA TRP A 240 4.80 20.51 2.72
C TRP A 240 5.65 20.26 1.48
N GLN A 241 6.89 19.86 1.71
CA GLN A 241 7.77 19.31 0.67
C GLN A 241 7.63 17.79 0.73
N PRO A 242 7.02 17.13 -0.28
CA PRO A 242 6.76 15.70 -0.21
C PRO A 242 8.04 14.90 0.01
N GLN A 243 8.06 14.06 1.05
CA GLN A 243 9.12 13.08 1.22
C GLN A 243 8.87 11.92 0.27
N LEU A 244 9.34 12.11 -0.97
CA LEU A 244 9.24 11.10 -2.01
C LEU A 244 10.20 9.96 -1.73
N LEU A 245 9.70 8.74 -1.93
CA LEU A 245 10.48 7.51 -1.82
C LEU A 245 11.06 7.08 -3.17
N PHE A 246 11.30 8.04 -4.07
CA PHE A 246 11.92 7.87 -5.38
C PHE A 246 12.60 9.18 -5.78
N HIS A 247 13.51 9.13 -6.76
CA HIS A 247 14.17 10.33 -7.26
C HIS A 247 13.38 10.97 -8.38
N MET A 248 12.92 12.22 -8.20
CA MET A 248 12.38 12.99 -9.33
C MET A 248 13.43 13.08 -10.46
N PRO A 249 13.03 13.00 -11.74
CA PRO A 249 13.97 13.09 -12.84
C PRO A 249 14.63 14.46 -12.76
N LYS A 250 15.94 14.53 -13.00
CA LYS A 250 16.57 15.83 -13.20
C LYS A 250 15.92 16.46 -14.45
N SER A 251 15.30 17.62 -14.27
CA SER A 251 14.76 18.45 -15.34
C SER A 251 15.82 18.80 -16.37
#